data_AF-A0A5C7JIT7-F1
#
_entry.id   AF-A0A5C7JIT7-F1
#
_cell.length_a   1.000
_cell.length_b   1.000
_cell.length_c   1.000
_cell.angle_alpha   90.00
_cell.angle_beta   90.00
_cell.angle_gamma   90.00
#
_symmetry.space_group_name_H-M   'P 1'
#
loop_
_entity.id
_entity.type
_entity.pdbx_description
1 polymer ?
#
loop_
_entity_poly.entity_id
_entity_poly.type
_entity_poly.pdbx_seq_one_letter_code
_entity_poly.pdbx_strand_id
1 'polypeptide(L)'
;MTSFIDFLIENYEEPELNIGYLEIPRASFDENDKPIHTDKHKYLSQFLTPSNIKQKDKNTFKRYTESSKQINAHLWNMKLGDVSRVRNDASMRRDTYTMNDILDDFPRHDKPFVVYSGVGNKSKIDQFTGGDGIIHIPSFTSSSLNILEARKFADIGNDGFSHILRIHVAPDHKVGGYIAAFSKFPHEEEYLFKANQLLKIKKPLVYEDSNKTFGRRFKIYDAHFMPYEEYSQHLHNNNHPEIQSYRFFNQKINRGF
;
A
#
# COMPACT_ATOMS: atom_id res chain seq x y z
N MET A 1 15.32 -5.67 -40.74
CA MET A 1 16.12 -5.59 -39.49
C MET A 1 15.19 -5.12 -38.40
N THR A 2 14.65 -6.05 -37.63
CA THR A 2 13.85 -5.79 -36.43
C THR A 2 14.78 -5.18 -35.38
N SER A 3 14.39 -4.08 -34.71
CA SER A 3 15.29 -3.45 -33.74
C SER A 3 15.51 -4.38 -32.55
N PHE A 4 16.66 -4.26 -31.88
CA PHE A 4 16.94 -5.05 -30.66
C PHE A 4 15.88 -4.84 -29.56
N ILE A 5 15.19 -3.68 -29.57
CA ILE A 5 14.06 -3.39 -28.67
C ILE A 5 12.80 -4.15 -29.09
N ASP A 6 12.51 -4.24 -30.39
CA ASP A 6 11.37 -5.01 -30.89
C ASP A 6 11.56 -6.51 -30.64
N PHE A 7 12.80 -7.01 -30.72
CA PHE A 7 13.14 -8.39 -30.32
C PHE A 7 12.89 -8.63 -28.82
N LEU A 8 13.20 -7.67 -27.95
CA LEU A 8 12.93 -7.79 -26.51
C LEU A 8 11.43 -7.74 -26.21
N ILE A 9 10.65 -6.91 -26.91
CA ILE A 9 9.20 -6.82 -26.72
C ILE A 9 8.48 -8.07 -27.25
N GLU A 10 8.91 -8.61 -28.38
CA GLU A 10 8.34 -9.84 -28.98
C GLU A 10 8.68 -11.11 -28.19
N ASN A 11 9.76 -11.09 -27.40
CA ASN A 11 10.23 -12.23 -26.60
C ASN A 11 10.10 -12.02 -25.08
N TYR A 12 9.53 -10.89 -24.63
CA TYR A 12 9.23 -10.66 -23.23
C TYR A 12 7.89 -11.31 -22.89
N GLU A 13 7.94 -12.56 -22.44
CA GLU A 13 6.88 -13.10 -21.62
C GLU A 13 6.94 -12.37 -20.27
N GLU A 14 5.88 -11.65 -19.89
CA GLU A 14 5.73 -11.16 -18.51
C GLU A 14 6.02 -12.36 -17.63
N PRO A 15 7.07 -12.35 -16.76
CA PRO A 15 7.36 -13.50 -15.94
C PRO A 15 6.05 -13.79 -15.23
N GLU A 16 5.49 -14.99 -15.46
CA GLU A 16 4.40 -15.44 -14.64
C GLU A 16 4.91 -15.25 -13.24
N LEU A 17 4.30 -14.31 -12.55
CA LEU A 17 4.45 -14.11 -11.14
C LEU A 17 3.87 -15.40 -10.56
N ASN A 18 4.65 -16.49 -10.63
CA ASN A 18 4.44 -17.78 -10.00
C ASN A 18 4.84 -17.58 -8.53
N ILE A 19 4.27 -16.53 -7.97
CA ILE A 19 4.24 -16.24 -6.56
C ILE A 19 3.24 -17.25 -6.05
N GLY A 20 3.77 -18.36 -5.52
CA GLY A 20 3.06 -19.31 -4.68
C GLY A 20 2.59 -18.64 -3.39
N TYR A 21 1.92 -17.49 -3.49
CA TYR A 21 1.02 -17.05 -2.46
C TYR A 21 -0.10 -18.07 -2.45
N LEU A 22 -0.19 -18.78 -1.33
CA LEU A 22 -1.40 -19.47 -0.91
C LEU A 22 -2.59 -18.66 -1.40
N GLU A 23 -3.33 -19.25 -2.35
CA GLU A 23 -4.70 -18.83 -2.61
C GLU A 23 -5.32 -18.60 -1.23
N ILE A 24 -5.93 -17.43 -1.02
CA ILE A 24 -6.96 -17.34 0.02
C ILE A 24 -7.81 -18.58 -0.27
N PRO A 25 -7.89 -19.58 0.64
CA PRO A 25 -8.65 -20.77 0.34
C PRO A 25 -9.99 -20.26 -0.18
N ARG A 26 -10.50 -20.84 -1.28
CA ARG A 26 -11.87 -20.55 -1.76
C ARG A 26 -12.96 -20.78 -0.68
N ALA A 27 -12.56 -21.14 0.53
CA ALA A 27 -13.37 -21.16 1.73
C ALA A 27 -13.92 -19.77 2.03
N SER A 28 -15.24 -19.75 2.21
CA SER A 28 -15.99 -18.73 2.92
C SER A 28 -15.18 -18.05 4.02
N PHE A 29 -15.33 -16.73 4.14
CA PHE A 29 -14.95 -15.97 5.33
C PHE A 29 -15.83 -16.41 6.53
N ASP A 30 -15.67 -17.65 6.99
CA ASP A 30 -16.33 -18.12 8.21
C ASP A 30 -15.58 -17.51 9.40
N GLU A 31 -16.26 -16.70 10.19
CA GLU A 31 -15.72 -16.08 11.40
C GLU A 31 -15.24 -17.11 12.44
N ASN A 32 -15.64 -18.39 12.29
CA ASN A 32 -15.21 -19.49 13.14
C ASN A 32 -13.93 -20.19 12.65
N ASP A 33 -13.52 -19.95 11.41
CA ASP A 33 -12.25 -20.47 10.88
C ASP A 33 -11.12 -19.62 11.46
N LYS A 34 -10.53 -20.10 12.57
CA LYS A 34 -9.30 -19.50 13.10
C LYS A 34 -8.30 -19.46 11.96
N PRO A 35 -7.71 -18.30 11.62
CA PRO A 35 -6.82 -18.21 10.49
C PRO A 35 -5.69 -19.24 10.67
N ILE A 36 -5.50 -20.10 9.67
CA ILE A 36 -4.40 -21.10 9.57
C ILE A 36 -3.00 -20.40 9.54
N HIS A 37 -2.95 -19.11 9.87
CA HIS A 37 -1.82 -18.22 9.75
C HIS A 37 -1.06 -17.98 11.06
N THR A 38 -1.32 -18.72 12.15
CA THR A 38 -0.66 -18.47 13.45
C THR A 38 0.87 -18.49 13.36
N ASP A 39 1.45 -19.42 12.61
CA ASP A 39 2.91 -19.52 12.46
C ASP A 39 3.49 -18.45 11.53
N LYS A 40 2.73 -18.04 10.51
CA LYS A 40 3.12 -16.97 9.58
C LYS A 40 3.01 -15.59 10.21
N HIS A 41 1.98 -15.35 11.00
CA HIS A 41 1.84 -14.12 11.78
C HIS A 41 2.95 -14.02 12.83
N LYS A 42 3.28 -15.13 13.50
CA LYS A 42 4.42 -15.20 14.41
C LYS A 42 5.75 -14.91 13.68
N TYR A 43 5.96 -15.45 12.47
CA TYR A 43 7.12 -15.09 11.65
C TYR A 43 7.15 -13.59 11.35
N LEU A 44 6.09 -13.04 10.76
CA LEU A 44 6.08 -11.65 10.32
C LEU A 44 6.19 -10.67 11.51
N SER A 45 5.50 -10.92 12.62
CA SER A 45 5.61 -10.10 13.83
C SER A 45 6.98 -10.17 14.51
N GLN A 46 7.67 -11.31 14.45
CA GLN A 46 9.01 -11.46 15.04
C GLN A 46 10.13 -10.91 14.16
N PHE A 47 10.04 -11.08 12.84
CA PHE A 47 11.11 -10.72 11.92
C PHE A 47 10.97 -9.32 11.30
N LEU A 48 9.77 -8.74 11.27
CA LEU A 48 9.55 -7.41 10.68
C LEU A 48 9.60 -6.28 11.70
N THR A 49 9.62 -6.57 13.01
CA THR A 49 9.78 -5.54 14.04
C THR A 49 11.25 -5.35 14.39
N PRO A 50 11.81 -4.13 14.27
CA PRO A 50 13.17 -3.85 14.69
C PRO A 50 13.33 -4.05 16.21
N SER A 51 14.34 -4.83 16.60
CA SER A 51 14.64 -5.12 18.01
C SER A 51 15.11 -3.89 18.80
N ASN A 52 15.73 -2.92 18.12
CA ASN A 52 16.42 -1.77 18.75
C ASN A 52 15.89 -0.40 18.28
N ILE A 53 14.58 -0.25 18.09
CA ILE A 53 14.01 1.05 17.73
C ILE A 53 14.06 2.04 18.91
N LYS A 54 14.49 3.29 18.66
CA LYS A 54 14.65 4.33 19.69
C LYS A 54 13.28 4.75 20.23
N GLN A 55 13.19 5.11 21.50
CA GLN A 55 11.92 5.52 22.12
C GLN A 55 11.26 6.72 21.41
N LYS A 56 12.08 7.67 20.91
CA LYS A 56 11.58 8.81 20.14
C LYS A 56 10.84 8.36 18.86
N ASP A 57 11.33 7.31 18.20
CA ASP A 57 10.78 6.79 16.95
C ASP A 57 9.49 6.00 17.22
N LYS A 58 9.45 5.24 18.33
CA LYS A 58 8.20 4.62 18.84
C LYS A 58 7.12 5.68 19.09
N ASN A 59 7.47 6.78 19.75
CA ASN A 59 6.54 7.87 20.02
C ASN A 59 6.05 8.55 18.73
N THR A 60 6.89 8.61 17.69
CA THR A 60 6.48 9.11 16.37
C THR A 60 5.39 8.22 15.75
N PHE A 61 5.54 6.89 15.75
CA PHE A 61 4.48 5.99 15.25
C PHE A 61 3.20 6.06 16.08
N LYS A 62 3.32 6.13 17.41
CA LYS A 62 2.14 6.28 18.28
C LYS A 62 1.36 7.56 17.95
N ARG A 63 2.04 8.70 17.80
CA ARG A 63 1.40 9.97 17.43
C ARG A 63 0.81 9.92 16.01
N TYR A 64 1.52 9.29 15.08
CA TYR A 64 1.03 9.12 13.72
C TYR A 64 -0.26 8.30 13.71
N THR A 65 -0.29 7.14 14.35
CA THR A 65 -1.47 6.26 14.41
C THR A 65 -2.63 6.90 15.19
N GLU A 66 -2.35 7.84 16.10
CA GLU A 66 -3.36 8.67 16.76
C GLU A 66 -3.97 9.77 15.86
N SER A 67 -3.18 10.37 14.96
CA SER A 67 -3.55 11.60 14.25
C SER A 67 -3.09 11.63 12.79
N SER A 68 -3.13 10.49 12.10
CA SER A 68 -2.62 10.32 10.73
C SER A 68 -3.33 11.18 9.68
N LYS A 69 -4.58 11.58 9.97
CA LYS A 69 -5.42 12.36 9.06
C LYS A 69 -4.76 13.66 8.60
N GLN A 70 -4.07 14.37 9.50
CA GLN A 70 -3.49 15.68 9.19
C GLN A 70 -2.34 15.58 8.20
N ILE A 71 -1.36 14.71 8.48
CA ILE A 71 -0.20 14.50 7.62
C ILE A 71 -0.60 13.86 6.28
N ASN A 72 -1.51 12.87 6.29
CA ASN A 72 -1.96 12.24 5.04
C ASN A 72 -2.76 13.22 4.17
N ALA A 73 -3.65 14.02 4.76
CA ALA A 73 -4.38 15.05 4.01
C ALA A 73 -3.45 16.12 3.42
N HIS A 74 -2.42 16.51 4.18
CA HIS A 74 -1.39 17.43 3.68
C HIS A 74 -0.68 16.88 2.43
N LEU A 75 -0.24 15.62 2.45
CA LEU A 75 0.42 14.97 1.31
C LEU A 75 -0.53 14.87 0.09
N TRP A 76 -1.81 14.57 0.31
CA TRP A 76 -2.80 14.62 -0.77
C TRP A 76 -3.00 16.04 -1.34
N ASN A 77 -3.10 17.06 -0.50
CA ASN A 77 -3.23 18.45 -0.96
C ASN A 77 -2.00 18.89 -1.78
N MET A 78 -0.79 18.47 -1.39
CA MET A 78 0.44 18.72 -2.16
C MET A 78 0.41 18.07 -3.54
N LYS A 79 -0.05 16.80 -3.64
CA LYS A 79 -0.25 16.10 -4.92
C LYS A 79 -1.25 16.85 -5.80
N LEU A 80 -2.38 17.26 -5.23
CA LEU A 80 -3.48 17.91 -5.94
C LEU A 80 -3.24 19.40 -6.24
N GLY A 81 -2.20 20.01 -5.64
CA GLY A 81 -1.88 21.42 -5.83
C GLY A 81 -2.78 22.40 -5.06
N ASP A 82 -3.51 21.94 -4.04
CA ASP A 82 -4.36 22.81 -3.21
C ASP A 82 -3.52 23.53 -2.15
N VAL A 83 -2.83 24.60 -2.58
CA VAL A 83 -1.96 25.43 -1.73
C VAL A 83 -2.71 26.15 -0.60
N SER A 84 -4.02 26.35 -0.73
CA SER A 84 -4.83 27.10 0.25
C SER A 84 -4.95 26.37 1.61
N ARG A 85 -4.72 25.06 1.61
CA ARG A 85 -4.87 24.19 2.79
C ARG A 85 -3.54 23.75 3.39
N VAL A 86 -2.43 24.24 2.86
CA VAL A 86 -1.07 23.85 3.26
C VAL A 86 -0.58 24.76 4.40
N ARG A 87 -1.29 24.75 5.54
CA ARG A 87 -0.78 25.34 6.79
C ARG A 87 0.28 24.39 7.38
N ASN A 88 1.37 24.94 7.91
CA ASN A 88 2.48 24.20 8.55
C ASN A 88 3.26 23.23 7.63
N ASP A 89 3.39 23.58 6.34
CA ASP A 89 4.09 22.78 5.31
C ASP A 89 5.45 22.24 5.76
N ALA A 90 6.33 23.12 6.26
CA ALA A 90 7.67 22.73 6.68
C ALA A 90 7.68 21.68 7.81
N SER A 91 6.74 21.78 8.77
CA SER A 91 6.64 20.79 9.86
C SER A 91 6.14 19.45 9.34
N MET A 92 5.08 19.45 8.53
CA MET A 92 4.48 18.22 7.99
C MET A 92 5.44 17.49 7.04
N ARG A 93 6.24 18.24 6.25
CA ARG A 93 7.31 17.67 5.44
C ARG A 93 8.39 17.03 6.29
N ARG A 94 8.85 17.72 7.35
CA ARG A 94 9.84 17.17 8.29
C ARG A 94 9.34 15.89 8.94
N ASP A 95 8.07 15.86 9.37
CA ASP A 95 7.46 14.67 9.95
C ASP A 95 7.38 13.53 8.93
N THR A 96 7.06 13.85 7.67
CA THR A 96 7.04 12.87 6.56
C THR A 96 8.42 12.28 6.32
N TYR A 97 9.47 13.11 6.24
CA TYR A 97 10.85 12.63 6.09
C TYR A 97 11.27 11.79 7.28
N THR A 98 11.03 12.28 8.50
CA THR A 98 11.38 11.55 9.72
C THR A 98 10.74 10.17 9.75
N MET A 99 9.46 10.06 9.37
CA MET A 99 8.78 8.77 9.30
C MET A 99 9.33 7.85 8.20
N ASN A 100 9.60 8.38 7.01
CA ASN A 100 10.22 7.59 5.94
C ASN A 100 11.61 7.08 6.36
N ASP A 101 12.43 7.94 6.96
CA ASP A 101 13.77 7.58 7.45
C ASP A 101 13.70 6.49 8.52
N ILE A 102 12.77 6.62 9.48
CA ILE A 102 12.54 5.57 10.49
C ILE A 102 12.14 4.25 9.82
N LEU A 103 11.25 4.28 8.82
CA LEU A 103 10.84 3.09 8.08
C LEU A 103 11.97 2.48 7.23
N ASP A 104 12.91 3.29 6.75
CA ASP A 104 14.10 2.79 6.03
C ASP A 104 15.04 1.99 6.93
N ASP A 105 15.03 2.24 8.23
CA ASP A 105 15.80 1.50 9.24
C ASP A 105 15.16 0.16 9.65
N PHE A 106 13.95 -0.15 9.18
CA PHE A 106 13.32 -1.44 9.46
C PHE A 106 14.08 -2.61 8.81
N PRO A 107 14.00 -3.82 9.42
CA PRO A 107 14.67 -4.99 8.88
C PRO A 107 14.15 -5.31 7.48
N ARG A 108 15.06 -5.75 6.61
CA ARG A 108 14.68 -6.37 5.33
C ARG A 108 14.03 -7.71 5.60
N HIS A 109 13.17 -8.12 4.68
CA HIS A 109 12.58 -9.44 4.68
C HIS A 109 13.07 -10.20 3.45
N ASP A 110 13.41 -11.46 3.64
CA ASP A 110 13.93 -12.37 2.62
C ASP A 110 12.82 -13.11 1.86
N LYS A 111 11.57 -12.99 2.34
CA LYS A 111 10.42 -13.71 1.81
C LYS A 111 9.33 -12.77 1.32
N PRO A 112 8.61 -13.16 0.26
CA PRO A 112 7.44 -12.43 -0.18
C PRO A 112 6.31 -12.55 0.85
N PHE A 113 5.52 -11.49 1.02
CA PHE A 113 4.30 -11.54 1.83
C PHE A 113 3.22 -10.61 1.29
N VAL A 114 2.03 -10.73 1.87
CA VAL A 114 0.84 -9.98 1.48
C VAL A 114 0.31 -9.23 2.68
N VAL A 115 -0.07 -7.99 2.47
CA VAL A 115 -0.85 -7.18 3.42
C VAL A 115 -2.09 -6.64 2.74
N TYR A 116 -3.04 -6.19 3.54
CA TYR A 116 -4.36 -5.78 3.10
C TYR A 116 -4.67 -4.37 3.56
N SER A 117 -5.18 -3.51 2.68
CA SER A 117 -5.70 -2.19 3.05
C SER A 117 -7.16 -2.09 2.67
N GLY A 118 -8.00 -1.70 3.63
CA GLY A 118 -9.36 -1.27 3.32
C GLY A 118 -9.32 0.06 2.56
N VAL A 119 -10.23 0.23 1.61
CA VAL A 119 -10.35 1.47 0.85
C VAL A 119 -11.72 2.10 1.14
N GLY A 120 -11.71 3.38 1.50
CA GLY A 120 -12.94 4.12 1.83
C GLY A 120 -13.91 4.25 0.64
N ASN A 121 -15.18 4.51 0.94
CA ASN A 121 -16.30 4.52 -0.02
C ASN A 121 -16.20 5.57 -1.14
N LYS A 122 -15.38 6.60 -0.95
CA LYS A 122 -15.12 7.64 -1.97
C LYS A 122 -14.03 7.25 -2.95
N SER A 123 -13.44 6.06 -2.83
CA SER A 123 -12.45 5.61 -3.78
C SER A 123 -13.08 5.44 -5.15
N LYS A 124 -12.34 5.86 -6.17
CA LYS A 124 -12.72 5.73 -7.58
C LYS A 124 -11.69 4.86 -8.29
N ILE A 125 -11.19 3.82 -7.62
CA ILE A 125 -10.12 2.95 -8.14
C ILE A 125 -10.48 2.46 -9.55
N ASP A 126 -11.70 1.97 -9.75
CA ASP A 126 -12.17 1.51 -11.06
C ASP A 126 -12.18 2.62 -12.13
N GLN A 127 -12.54 3.86 -11.75
CA GLN A 127 -12.56 4.99 -12.70
C GLN A 127 -11.16 5.46 -13.07
N PHE A 128 -10.21 5.42 -12.13
CA PHE A 128 -8.84 5.90 -12.35
C PHE A 128 -7.95 4.86 -13.03
N THR A 129 -8.20 3.57 -12.78
CA THR A 129 -7.36 2.49 -13.29
C THR A 129 -8.00 1.75 -14.47
N GLY A 130 -9.31 1.90 -14.73
CA GLY A 130 -10.00 1.04 -15.70
C GLY A 130 -9.96 -0.45 -15.31
N GLY A 131 -9.68 -0.73 -14.04
CA GLY A 131 -9.42 -2.07 -13.52
C GLY A 131 -7.98 -2.54 -13.73
N ASP A 132 -7.10 -1.85 -14.45
CA ASP A 132 -5.67 -2.19 -14.51
C ASP A 132 -4.84 -0.93 -14.76
N GLY A 133 -4.07 -0.50 -13.78
CA GLY A 133 -3.39 0.78 -13.90
C GLY A 133 -2.44 1.12 -12.78
N ILE A 134 -1.80 2.28 -12.95
CA ILE A 134 -0.80 2.80 -12.01
C ILE A 134 -1.46 3.89 -11.17
N ILE A 135 -1.22 3.88 -9.87
CA ILE A 135 -1.63 4.93 -8.94
C ILE A 135 -0.43 5.45 -8.15
N HIS A 136 -0.29 6.77 -8.06
CA HIS A 136 0.61 7.42 -7.13
C HIS A 136 -0.13 7.69 -5.82
N ILE A 137 0.33 7.08 -4.72
CA ILE A 137 -0.19 7.34 -3.38
C ILE A 137 0.80 8.26 -2.66
N PRO A 138 0.46 9.56 -2.47
CA PRO A 138 1.38 10.52 -1.86
C PRO A 138 1.48 10.35 -0.34
N SER A 139 0.43 9.80 0.29
CA SER A 139 0.37 9.59 1.73
C SER A 139 1.02 8.26 2.15
N PHE A 140 1.33 8.13 3.43
CA PHE A 140 1.55 6.81 4.03
C PHE A 140 0.31 5.94 3.85
N THR A 141 0.51 4.64 3.65
CA THR A 141 -0.59 3.67 3.47
C THR A 141 -0.58 2.71 4.64
N SER A 142 -1.61 2.77 5.48
CA SER A 142 -1.84 1.81 6.55
C SER A 142 -2.42 0.53 5.96
N SER A 143 -1.91 -0.62 6.40
CA SER A 143 -2.35 -1.93 5.97
C SER A 143 -2.22 -2.92 7.12
N SER A 144 -2.84 -4.09 7.00
CA SER A 144 -2.81 -5.15 8.00
C SER A 144 -2.36 -6.46 7.37
N LEU A 145 -1.66 -7.29 8.16
CA LEU A 145 -1.45 -8.69 7.80
C LEU A 145 -2.75 -9.52 7.82
N ASN A 146 -3.79 -9.00 8.47
CA ASN A 146 -5.08 -9.64 8.61
C ASN A 146 -6.15 -8.95 7.74
N ILE A 147 -6.68 -9.68 6.76
CA ILE A 147 -7.75 -9.18 5.89
C ILE A 147 -9.02 -8.81 6.67
N LEU A 148 -9.31 -9.49 7.79
CA LEU A 148 -10.48 -9.18 8.62
C LEU A 148 -10.35 -7.83 9.30
N GLU A 149 -9.13 -7.42 9.68
CA GLU A 149 -8.87 -6.07 10.19
C GLU A 149 -8.99 -5.04 9.06
N ALA A 150 -8.37 -5.29 7.90
CA ALA A 150 -8.47 -4.40 6.74
C ALA A 150 -9.94 -4.18 6.29
N ARG A 151 -10.77 -5.23 6.37
CA ARG A 151 -12.21 -5.18 6.05
C ARG A 151 -12.97 -4.16 6.90
N LYS A 152 -12.58 -3.93 8.16
CA LYS A 152 -13.23 -2.93 9.04
C LYS A 152 -13.12 -1.51 8.50
N PHE A 153 -12.10 -1.26 7.67
CA PHE A 153 -11.83 0.04 7.04
C PHE A 153 -12.30 0.11 5.58
N ALA A 154 -12.90 -0.96 5.06
CA ALA A 154 -13.42 -1.03 3.70
C ALA A 154 -14.92 -0.66 3.69
N ASP A 155 -15.21 0.63 3.59
CA ASP A 155 -16.60 1.10 3.48
C ASP A 155 -17.25 0.62 2.17
N ILE A 156 -18.57 0.47 2.18
CA ILE A 156 -19.35 0.14 0.98
C ILE A 156 -19.32 1.36 0.04
N GLY A 157 -18.74 1.17 -1.14
CA GLY A 157 -18.70 2.15 -2.22
C GLY A 157 -20.06 2.34 -2.89
N ASN A 158 -20.15 3.33 -3.79
CA ASN A 158 -21.38 3.65 -4.51
C ASN A 158 -21.84 2.54 -5.48
N ASP A 159 -20.93 1.64 -5.86
CA ASP A 159 -21.23 0.45 -6.66
C ASP A 159 -21.78 -0.72 -5.81
N GLY A 160 -21.89 -0.53 -4.49
CA GLY A 160 -22.35 -1.53 -3.55
C GLY A 160 -21.33 -2.61 -3.24
N PHE A 161 -20.03 -2.33 -3.44
CA PHE A 161 -18.92 -3.20 -3.03
C PHE A 161 -18.04 -2.50 -1.98
N SER A 162 -17.54 -3.25 -1.01
CA SER A 162 -16.39 -2.84 -0.20
C SER A 162 -15.11 -3.13 -0.98
N HIS A 163 -14.17 -2.19 -1.01
CA HIS A 163 -12.92 -2.33 -1.78
C HIS A 163 -11.74 -2.61 -0.85
N ILE A 164 -10.92 -3.59 -1.20
CA ILE A 164 -9.71 -3.98 -0.46
C ILE A 164 -8.53 -4.05 -1.45
N LEU A 165 -7.40 -3.45 -1.09
CA LEU A 165 -6.13 -3.65 -1.77
C LEU A 165 -5.43 -4.85 -1.13
N ARG A 166 -5.12 -5.88 -1.91
CA ARG A 166 -4.23 -6.99 -1.57
C ARG A 166 -2.85 -6.66 -2.11
N ILE A 167 -1.97 -6.15 -1.25
CA ILE A 167 -0.68 -5.59 -1.63
C ILE A 167 0.40 -6.66 -1.44
N HIS A 168 1.05 -7.01 -2.55
CA HIS A 168 2.16 -7.95 -2.60
C HIS A 168 3.47 -7.22 -2.35
N VAL A 169 4.20 -7.66 -1.32
CA VAL A 169 5.51 -7.11 -0.95
C VAL A 169 6.58 -8.12 -1.33
N ALA A 170 7.38 -7.77 -2.35
CA ALA A 170 8.47 -8.60 -2.86
C ALA A 170 9.65 -8.65 -1.87
N PRO A 171 10.42 -9.75 -1.83
CA PRO A 171 11.64 -9.87 -1.01
C PRO A 171 12.58 -8.67 -1.19
N ASP A 172 13.28 -8.32 -0.10
CA ASP A 172 14.26 -7.23 -0.03
C ASP A 172 13.73 -5.83 -0.35
N HIS A 173 12.43 -5.68 -0.62
CA HIS A 173 11.84 -4.40 -0.99
C HIS A 173 11.51 -3.56 0.26
N LYS A 174 12.34 -2.55 0.54
CA LYS A 174 12.13 -1.61 1.66
C LYS A 174 11.07 -0.56 1.35
N VAL A 175 9.80 -0.95 1.39
CA VAL A 175 8.63 -0.07 1.14
C VAL A 175 7.92 0.38 2.40
N GLY A 176 8.25 -0.18 3.57
CA GLY A 176 7.55 0.08 4.81
C GLY A 176 8.07 -0.77 5.98
N GLY A 177 7.25 -0.91 7.01
CA GLY A 177 7.60 -1.67 8.21
C GLY A 177 6.39 -2.10 9.04
N TYR A 178 6.55 -3.20 9.79
CA TYR A 178 5.51 -3.71 10.70
C TYR A 178 5.55 -2.97 12.04
N ILE A 179 4.58 -2.09 12.26
CA ILE A 179 4.57 -1.11 13.36
C ILE A 179 3.60 -1.46 14.48
N ALA A 180 2.96 -2.63 14.46
CA ALA A 180 1.95 -3.02 15.46
C ALA A 180 2.42 -2.80 16.91
N ALA A 181 3.66 -3.17 17.25
CA ALA A 181 4.22 -3.00 18.60
C ALA A 181 4.39 -1.53 19.05
N PHE A 182 4.32 -0.57 18.12
CA PHE A 182 4.50 0.87 18.36
C PHE A 182 3.25 1.68 18.02
N SER A 183 2.27 1.05 17.37
CA SER A 183 0.97 1.63 17.05
C SER A 183 0.14 1.83 18.32
N LYS A 184 -0.78 2.79 18.28
CA LYS A 184 -1.84 2.89 19.29
C LYS A 184 -2.77 1.68 19.28
N PHE A 185 -2.88 0.99 18.14
CA PHE A 185 -3.77 -0.15 17.95
C PHE A 185 -2.99 -1.41 17.56
N PRO A 186 -2.22 -2.02 18.49
CA PRO A 186 -1.37 -3.17 18.17
C PRO A 186 -2.11 -4.38 17.58
N HIS A 187 -3.40 -4.53 17.91
CA HIS A 187 -4.24 -5.61 17.43
C HIS A 187 -4.63 -5.49 15.95
N GLU A 188 -4.42 -4.34 15.33
CA GLU A 188 -4.65 -4.15 13.88
C GLU A 188 -3.56 -4.79 13.02
N GLU A 189 -2.48 -5.30 13.64
CA GLU A 189 -1.35 -5.95 12.95
C GLU A 189 -0.79 -5.07 11.83
N GLU A 190 -0.62 -3.79 12.13
CA GLU A 190 -0.35 -2.75 11.14
C GLU A 190 1.04 -2.91 10.49
N TYR A 191 1.04 -3.00 9.16
CA TYR A 191 2.19 -2.76 8.32
C TYR A 191 2.02 -1.39 7.63
N LEU A 192 2.91 -0.46 7.93
CA LEU A 192 2.84 0.91 7.43
C LEU A 192 3.79 1.07 6.25
N PHE A 193 3.25 1.43 5.09
CA PHE A 193 4.05 1.80 3.93
C PHE A 193 4.49 3.26 3.99
N LYS A 194 5.70 3.51 3.47
CA LYS A 194 6.25 4.86 3.29
C LYS A 194 5.29 5.72 2.46
N ALA A 195 5.40 7.03 2.64
CA ALA A 195 4.73 7.98 1.79
C ALA A 195 5.29 7.96 0.36
N ASN A 196 4.55 8.57 -0.58
CA ASN A 196 4.98 8.80 -1.95
C ASN A 196 5.42 7.51 -2.66
N GLN A 197 4.46 6.63 -2.93
CA GLN A 197 4.69 5.33 -3.58
C GLN A 197 3.91 5.23 -4.89
N LEU A 198 4.43 4.44 -5.83
CA LEU A 198 3.72 4.03 -7.04
C LEU A 198 3.26 2.59 -6.85
N LEU A 199 1.97 2.34 -7.06
CA LEU A 199 1.41 1.00 -7.08
C LEU A 199 0.87 0.71 -8.48
N LYS A 200 1.16 -0.49 -8.98
CA LYS A 200 0.42 -1.07 -10.11
C LYS A 200 -0.71 -1.92 -9.53
N ILE A 201 -1.93 -1.69 -9.98
CA ILE A 201 -3.15 -2.34 -9.53
C ILE A 201 -3.71 -3.16 -10.69
N LYS A 202 -4.06 -4.42 -10.43
CA LYS A 202 -4.70 -5.33 -11.38
C LYS A 202 -6.22 -5.37 -11.18
N LYS A 203 -6.91 -6.05 -12.10
CA LYS A 203 -8.37 -6.21 -12.06
C LYS A 203 -8.80 -6.88 -10.76
N PRO A 204 -9.90 -6.39 -10.14
CA PRO A 204 -10.33 -6.95 -8.88
C PRO A 204 -10.92 -8.34 -9.07
N LEU A 205 -10.70 -9.18 -8.07
CA LEU A 205 -11.52 -10.36 -7.83
C LEU A 205 -12.78 -9.94 -7.08
N VAL A 206 -13.94 -10.41 -7.54
CA VAL A 206 -15.23 -10.11 -6.91
C VAL A 206 -15.63 -11.28 -6.01
N TYR A 207 -15.95 -10.97 -4.76
CA TYR A 207 -16.43 -11.92 -3.77
C TYR A 207 -17.79 -11.49 -3.24
N GLU A 208 -18.65 -12.46 -2.97
CA GLU A 208 -19.94 -12.26 -2.31
C GLU A 208 -19.94 -13.08 -1.03
N ASP A 209 -20.15 -12.40 0.11
CA ASP A 209 -20.25 -13.05 1.40
C ASP A 209 -21.54 -13.88 1.44
N SER A 210 -21.42 -15.20 1.29
CA SER A 210 -22.56 -16.13 1.24
C SER A 210 -23.31 -16.23 2.58
N ASN A 211 -22.72 -15.73 3.67
CA ASN A 211 -23.39 -15.66 4.96
C ASN A 211 -24.38 -14.49 4.97
N LYS A 212 -25.66 -14.87 4.86
CA LYS A 212 -26.85 -14.02 4.64
C LYS A 212 -27.09 -12.90 5.65
N THR A 213 -26.31 -12.80 6.73
CA THR A 213 -26.53 -11.81 7.79
C THR A 213 -26.06 -10.41 7.41
N PHE A 214 -25.14 -10.26 6.43
CA PHE A 214 -24.65 -8.94 6.01
C PHE A 214 -24.53 -8.70 4.50
N GLY A 215 -24.67 -9.72 3.64
CA GLY A 215 -24.76 -9.56 2.17
C GLY A 215 -23.67 -8.67 1.56
N ARG A 216 -22.48 -8.61 2.17
CA ARG A 216 -21.43 -7.69 1.73
C ARG A 216 -20.72 -8.30 0.53
N ARG A 217 -20.60 -7.50 -0.53
CA ARG A 217 -19.81 -7.85 -1.70
C ARG A 217 -18.48 -7.12 -1.62
N PHE A 218 -17.40 -7.80 -2.01
CA PHE A 218 -16.05 -7.27 -1.96
C PHE A 218 -15.41 -7.27 -3.34
N LYS A 219 -14.67 -6.20 -3.63
CA LYS A 219 -13.69 -6.17 -4.72
C LYS A 219 -12.30 -6.18 -4.10
N ILE A 220 -11.53 -7.23 -4.36
CA ILE A 220 -10.15 -7.36 -3.88
C ILE A 220 -9.23 -7.12 -5.06
N TYR A 221 -8.49 -6.02 -5.01
CA TYR A 221 -7.55 -5.61 -6.06
C TYR A 221 -6.16 -6.10 -5.69
N ASP A 222 -5.53 -6.86 -6.58
CA ASP A 222 -4.11 -7.15 -6.46
C ASP A 222 -3.29 -5.90 -6.79
N ALA A 223 -2.33 -5.59 -5.92
CA ALA A 223 -1.42 -4.48 -6.14
C ALA A 223 0.01 -4.83 -5.76
N HIS A 224 0.97 -4.21 -6.43
CA HIS A 224 2.38 -4.25 -6.03
C HIS A 224 3.04 -2.89 -6.20
N PHE A 225 4.09 -2.64 -5.43
CA PHE A 225 4.89 -1.42 -5.59
C PHE A 225 5.72 -1.52 -6.85
N MET A 226 5.68 -0.47 -7.68
CA MET A 226 6.50 -0.41 -8.89
C MET A 226 7.93 -0.02 -8.52
N PRO A 227 8.94 -0.91 -8.66
CA PRO A 227 10.33 -0.53 -8.49
C PRO A 227 10.79 0.39 -9.64
N TYR A 228 11.99 0.97 -9.49
CA TYR A 228 12.54 1.92 -10.47
C TYR A 228 12.57 1.33 -11.87
N GLU A 229 13.03 0.08 -11.99
CA GLU A 229 13.19 -0.66 -13.24
C GLU A 229 11.86 -0.86 -13.98
N GLU A 230 10.75 -0.95 -13.24
CA GLU A 230 9.41 -1.07 -13.82
C GLU A 230 8.89 0.30 -14.26
N TYR A 231 8.87 1.30 -13.36
CA TYR A 231 8.28 2.59 -13.72
C TYR A 231 9.15 3.40 -14.70
N SER A 232 10.46 3.15 -14.78
CA SER A 232 11.37 3.81 -15.71
C SER A 232 11.00 3.56 -17.18
N GLN A 233 10.40 2.40 -17.47
CA GLN A 233 9.94 2.03 -18.80
C GLN A 233 8.87 2.99 -19.32
N HIS A 234 8.08 3.56 -18.42
CA HIS A 234 7.07 4.56 -18.76
C HIS A 234 7.67 5.96 -18.94
N LEU A 235 8.85 6.26 -18.39
CA LEU A 235 9.46 7.60 -18.47
C LEU A 235 9.83 8.02 -19.90
N HIS A 236 10.22 7.06 -20.73
CA HIS A 236 10.74 7.34 -22.06
C HIS A 236 9.64 7.50 -23.12
N ASN A 237 8.52 6.78 -22.97
CA ASN A 237 7.54 6.63 -24.05
C ASN A 237 6.11 7.04 -23.67
N ASN A 238 5.77 7.13 -22.38
CA ASN A 238 4.39 7.30 -21.95
C ASN A 238 4.31 8.30 -20.79
N ASN A 239 3.82 9.50 -21.07
CA ASN A 239 3.51 10.54 -20.07
C ASN A 239 2.36 10.11 -19.14
N HIS A 240 2.52 8.99 -18.43
CA HIS A 240 1.51 8.46 -17.53
C HIS A 240 1.27 9.47 -16.41
N PRO A 241 0.04 9.97 -16.22
CA PRO A 241 -0.23 11.10 -15.33
C PRO A 241 0.19 10.81 -13.89
N GLU A 242 0.00 9.58 -13.40
CA GLU A 242 0.38 9.20 -12.04
C GLU A 242 1.91 9.12 -11.84
N ILE A 243 2.68 8.73 -12.86
CA ILE A 243 4.15 8.74 -12.78
C ILE A 243 4.67 10.17 -12.82
N GLN A 244 4.09 11.03 -13.67
CA GLN A 244 4.43 12.46 -13.66
C GLN A 244 4.08 13.10 -12.32
N SER A 245 2.91 12.77 -11.76
CA SER A 245 2.50 13.20 -10.43
C SER A 245 3.51 12.80 -9.36
N TYR A 246 3.96 11.55 -9.35
CA TYR A 246 5.00 11.05 -8.45
C TYR A 246 6.31 11.83 -8.58
N ARG A 247 6.76 12.13 -9.80
CA ARG A 247 7.97 12.92 -10.05
C ARG A 247 7.83 14.37 -9.59
N PHE A 248 6.72 15.03 -9.91
CA PHE A 248 6.47 16.39 -9.45
C PHE A 248 6.36 16.46 -7.93
N PHE A 249 5.76 15.46 -7.31
CA PHE A 249 5.69 15.36 -5.86
C PHE A 249 7.08 15.27 -5.23
N ASN A 250 7.95 14.40 -5.76
CA ASN A 250 9.35 14.31 -5.35
C ASN A 250 10.09 15.66 -5.46
N GLN A 251 9.84 16.44 -6.51
CA GLN A 251 10.43 17.78 -6.62
C GLN A 251 9.87 18.74 -5.57
N LYS A 252 8.54 18.73 -5.36
CA LYS A 252 7.87 19.62 -4.41
C LYS A 252 8.34 19.36 -2.99
N ILE A 253 8.31 18.10 -2.54
CA ILE A 253 8.64 17.74 -1.16
C ILE A 253 10.09 18.12 -0.82
N ASN A 254 11.02 17.95 -1.78
CA ASN A 254 12.45 18.26 -1.62
C ASN A 254 12.80 19.76 -1.68
N ARG A 255 12.02 20.58 -2.40
CA ARG A 255 12.41 21.98 -2.70
C ARG A 255 11.99 23.04 -1.69
N GLY A 256 11.24 22.69 -0.64
CA GLY A 256 10.90 23.64 0.44
C GLY A 256 10.34 24.99 -0.04
N PHE A 257 9.44 24.98 -1.03
CA PHE A 257 8.81 26.19 -1.60
C PHE A 257 8.02 26.98 -0.57
#